data_AF-W4PIX6-F1
#
_entry.id   AF-W4PIX6-F1
#
_cell.length_a   1.000
_cell.length_b   1.000
_cell.length_c   1.000
_cell.angle_alpha   90.00
_cell.angle_beta   90.00
_cell.angle_gamma   90.00
#
_symmetry.space_group_name_H-M   'P 1'
#
loop_
_entity.id
_entity.type
_entity.pdbx_description
1 polymer ?
#
loop_
_entity_poly.entity_id
_entity_poly.type
_entity_poly.pdbx_seq_one_letter_code
_entity_poly.pdbx_strand_id
1 'polypeptide(L)'
;MSEQGASVYSASKTARDEFPDYDVTVRGAVSIGRRLMDPLAELVKIDPKSIGVGQYQHDVDQNKLKKALDQTVESCVNLVGVNLNTASSHLLTYISGLGPQLAQNIVDYRTENGAFDSRKALMKVPRMGAKSFEQCAGFLRIPGAKNPLDNTAVHPESYCIVEQMAADLKCTVAELIADKELRRKINISDYITPAVGLPTLQDIMQELDKPGRDPRKAIKVFEFDKNVRTLNDLREGMILPGIVGNITNFGAFVDIGIKENGLVHLSEMAERFVSDPTEVVSIHQHVMVKVIGIDAERKRIRLSMAGVPQE
;
A
#
# COMPACT_ATOMS: atom_id res chain seq x y z
N MET A 1 -13.72 8.32 -3.44
CA MET A 1 -13.17 7.22 -2.61
C MET A 1 -13.85 5.93 -3.02
N SER A 2 -13.13 4.81 -3.10
CA SER A 2 -13.73 3.53 -3.45
C SER A 2 -14.49 2.94 -2.25
N GLU A 3 -15.79 2.71 -2.42
CA GLU A 3 -16.63 1.98 -1.46
C GLU A 3 -16.55 0.45 -1.66
N GLN A 4 -15.75 0.00 -2.64
CA GLN A 4 -15.70 -1.42 -3.01
C GLN A 4 -15.32 -2.29 -1.80
N GLY A 5 -16.09 -3.34 -1.54
CA GLY A 5 -15.91 -4.21 -0.39
C GLY A 5 -16.37 -3.64 0.97
N ALA A 6 -16.84 -2.39 1.08
CA ALA A 6 -17.39 -1.85 2.34
C ALA A 6 -18.68 -2.55 2.77
N SER A 7 -19.56 -2.84 1.82
CA SER A 7 -20.73 -3.68 2.04
C SER A 7 -20.34 -5.08 2.53
N VAL A 8 -19.33 -5.69 1.91
CA VAL A 8 -18.82 -7.01 2.29
C VAL A 8 -18.23 -7.01 3.69
N TYR A 9 -17.41 -6.02 4.03
CA TYR A 9 -16.92 -5.84 5.40
C TYR A 9 -18.07 -5.70 6.39
N SER A 10 -19.03 -4.80 6.12
CA SER A 10 -20.10 -4.48 7.08
C SER A 10 -21.00 -5.67 7.46
N ALA A 11 -21.16 -6.64 6.56
CA ALA A 11 -21.90 -7.88 6.78
C ALA A 11 -21.02 -9.03 7.34
N SER A 12 -19.70 -8.86 7.35
CA SER A 12 -18.75 -9.89 7.79
C SER A 12 -18.89 -10.21 9.28
N LYS A 13 -18.35 -11.37 9.68
CA LYS A 13 -18.22 -11.71 11.10
C LYS A 13 -17.26 -10.73 11.79
N THR A 14 -16.16 -10.35 11.14
CA THR A 14 -15.18 -9.40 11.68
C THR A 14 -15.80 -8.06 12.05
N ALA A 15 -16.64 -7.47 11.20
CA ALA A 15 -17.30 -6.21 11.52
C ALA A 15 -18.34 -6.35 12.65
N ARG A 16 -18.99 -7.51 12.76
CA ARG A 16 -19.89 -7.82 13.88
C ARG A 16 -19.14 -7.97 15.20
N ASP A 17 -17.96 -8.58 15.17
CA ASP A 17 -17.12 -8.76 16.35
C ASP A 17 -16.48 -7.41 16.78
N GLU A 18 -16.07 -6.56 15.82
CA GLU A 18 -15.54 -5.22 16.11
C GLU A 18 -16.62 -4.23 16.59
N PHE A 19 -17.83 -4.33 16.05
CA PHE A 19 -18.92 -3.38 16.27
C PHE A 19 -20.26 -4.09 16.51
N PRO A 20 -20.42 -4.83 17.62
CA PRO A 20 -21.60 -5.66 17.87
C PRO A 20 -22.90 -4.84 17.94
N ASP A 21 -22.83 -3.65 18.54
CA ASP A 21 -24.00 -2.80 18.82
C ASP A 21 -24.43 -1.89 17.66
N TYR A 22 -23.67 -1.87 16.56
CA TYR A 22 -23.94 -1.00 15.41
C TYR A 22 -24.55 -1.78 14.24
N ASP A 23 -25.42 -1.13 13.47
CA ASP A 23 -26.00 -1.75 12.29
C ASP A 23 -25.02 -1.78 11.10
N VAL A 24 -25.44 -2.43 10.02
CA VAL A 24 -24.62 -2.66 8.82
C VAL A 24 -24.20 -1.33 8.16
N THR A 25 -25.07 -0.31 8.14
CA THR A 25 -24.74 0.96 7.50
C THR A 25 -23.65 1.72 8.25
N VAL A 26 -23.73 1.77 9.59
CA VAL A 26 -22.70 2.41 10.42
C VAL A 26 -21.36 1.68 10.30
N ARG A 27 -21.36 0.34 10.29
CA ARG A 27 -20.13 -0.45 10.07
C ARG A 27 -19.49 -0.15 8.71
N GLY A 28 -20.31 0.00 7.67
CA GLY A 28 -19.85 0.41 6.33
C GLY A 28 -19.17 1.79 6.34
N ALA A 29 -19.81 2.77 6.98
CA ALA A 29 -19.28 4.13 7.12
C ALA A 29 -17.94 4.16 7.87
N VAL A 30 -17.81 3.38 8.95
CA VAL A 30 -16.55 3.25 9.70
C VAL A 30 -15.44 2.69 8.82
N SER A 31 -15.72 1.67 7.99
CA SER A 31 -14.72 1.10 7.08
C SER A 31 -14.23 2.12 6.05
N ILE A 32 -15.13 2.96 5.51
CA ILE A 32 -14.75 4.02 4.58
C ILE A 32 -13.82 5.03 5.28
N GLY A 33 -14.17 5.47 6.48
CA GLY A 33 -13.33 6.38 7.27
C GLY A 33 -11.94 5.80 7.57
N ARG A 34 -11.88 4.52 7.94
CA ARG A 34 -10.60 3.82 8.21
C ARG A 34 -9.74 3.65 6.97
N ARG A 35 -10.33 3.38 5.80
CA ARG A 35 -9.59 3.32 4.53
C ARG A 35 -8.96 4.64 4.15
N LEU A 36 -9.56 5.78 4.52
CA LEU A 36 -8.94 7.08 4.27
C LEU A 36 -7.65 7.23 5.08
N MET A 37 -7.63 6.72 6.31
CA MET A 37 -6.48 6.80 7.21
C MET A 37 -5.38 5.81 6.82
N ASP A 38 -5.74 4.54 6.60
CA ASP A 38 -4.82 3.51 6.12
C ASP A 38 -5.58 2.48 5.26
N PRO A 39 -5.49 2.59 3.92
CA PRO A 39 -6.16 1.66 3.02
C PRO A 39 -5.71 0.21 3.22
N LEU A 40 -4.42 -0.02 3.48
CA LEU A 40 -3.86 -1.36 3.58
C LEU A 40 -4.40 -2.06 4.83
N ALA A 41 -4.35 -1.39 5.98
CA ALA A 41 -4.79 -1.96 7.25
C ALA A 41 -6.30 -2.31 7.29
N GLU A 42 -7.11 -1.62 6.49
CA GLU A 42 -8.55 -1.85 6.45
C GLU A 42 -8.96 -2.83 5.33
N LEU A 43 -8.32 -2.78 4.15
CA LEU A 43 -8.65 -3.70 3.03
C LEU A 43 -8.27 -5.16 3.33
N VAL A 44 -7.23 -5.42 4.12
CA VAL A 44 -6.84 -6.78 4.52
C VAL A 44 -7.89 -7.51 5.38
N LYS A 45 -8.89 -6.79 5.91
CA LYS A 45 -10.00 -7.38 6.66
C LYS A 45 -11.08 -8.00 5.77
N ILE A 46 -11.01 -7.74 4.47
CA ILE A 46 -11.97 -8.20 3.47
C ILE A 46 -11.31 -9.33 2.67
N ASP A 47 -12.09 -10.35 2.30
CA ASP A 47 -11.62 -11.36 1.36
C ASP A 47 -11.16 -10.66 0.06
N PRO A 48 -9.90 -10.81 -0.38
CA PRO A 48 -9.37 -10.05 -1.51
C PRO A 48 -10.22 -10.16 -2.78
N LYS A 49 -10.86 -11.31 -3.03
CA LYS A 49 -11.76 -11.52 -4.18
C LYS A 49 -13.01 -10.64 -4.14
N SER A 50 -13.39 -10.17 -2.95
CA SER A 50 -14.57 -9.36 -2.70
C SER A 50 -14.31 -7.86 -2.77
N ILE A 51 -13.07 -7.44 -2.99
CA ILE A 51 -12.69 -6.04 -3.21
C ILE A 51 -13.16 -5.54 -4.59
N GLY A 52 -13.55 -6.42 -5.53
CA GLY A 52 -14.10 -5.98 -6.81
C GLY A 52 -13.02 -5.48 -7.76
N VAL A 53 -12.08 -6.36 -8.12
CA VAL A 53 -10.83 -6.01 -8.82
C VAL A 53 -10.97 -5.95 -10.35
N GLY A 54 -12.13 -6.32 -10.90
CA GLY A 54 -12.37 -6.26 -12.34
C GLY A 54 -13.81 -6.64 -12.73
N GLN A 55 -14.21 -6.24 -13.94
CA GLN A 55 -15.57 -6.40 -14.45
C GLN A 55 -16.02 -7.86 -14.52
N TYR A 56 -15.15 -8.75 -15.01
CA TYR A 56 -15.44 -10.18 -15.23
C TYR A 56 -14.79 -11.07 -14.17
N GLN A 57 -14.55 -10.55 -12.95
CA GLN A 57 -13.89 -11.30 -11.89
C GLN A 57 -14.62 -12.58 -11.48
N HIS A 58 -15.92 -12.68 -11.76
CA HIS A 58 -16.74 -13.86 -11.47
C HIS A 58 -16.67 -14.92 -12.58
N ASP A 59 -16.20 -14.55 -13.77
CA ASP A 59 -16.14 -15.42 -14.96
C ASP A 59 -14.78 -16.11 -15.11
N VAL A 60 -13.83 -15.82 -14.23
CA VAL A 60 -12.50 -16.46 -14.20
C VAL A 60 -12.45 -17.60 -13.20
N ASP A 61 -11.38 -18.41 -13.28
CA ASP A 61 -11.08 -19.45 -12.29
C ASP A 61 -10.88 -18.83 -10.90
N GLN A 62 -11.83 -19.10 -10.01
CA GLN A 62 -11.89 -18.49 -8.67
C GLN A 62 -10.74 -18.93 -7.76
N ASN A 63 -10.19 -20.13 -7.95
CA ASN A 63 -9.08 -20.61 -7.15
C ASN A 63 -7.78 -19.92 -7.55
N LYS A 64 -7.55 -19.76 -8.87
CA LYS A 64 -6.40 -19.02 -9.39
C LYS A 64 -6.50 -17.54 -9.03
N LEU A 65 -7.68 -16.94 -9.17
CA LEU A 65 -7.93 -15.54 -8.78
C LEU A 65 -7.60 -15.34 -7.30
N LYS A 66 -8.16 -16.17 -6.42
CA LYS A 66 -7.91 -16.07 -4.98
C LYS A 66 -6.41 -16.14 -4.67
N LYS A 67 -5.70 -17.13 -5.22
CA LYS A 67 -4.26 -17.29 -5.01
C LYS A 67 -3.46 -16.06 -5.46
N ALA A 68 -3.78 -15.51 -6.62
CA ALA A 68 -3.10 -14.32 -7.15
C ALA A 68 -3.35 -13.08 -6.28
N LEU A 69 -4.59 -12.91 -5.81
CA LEU A 69 -4.94 -11.79 -4.93
C LEU A 69 -4.31 -11.94 -3.54
N ASP A 70 -4.34 -13.13 -2.94
CA ASP A 70 -3.68 -13.42 -1.67
C ASP A 70 -2.18 -13.10 -1.74
N GLN A 71 -1.50 -13.53 -2.82
CA GLN A 71 -0.08 -13.23 -3.05
C GLN A 71 0.18 -11.73 -3.24
N THR A 72 -0.73 -11.01 -3.90
CA THR A 72 -0.63 -9.56 -4.07
C THR A 72 -0.75 -8.86 -2.72
N VAL A 73 -1.70 -9.28 -1.88
CA VAL A 73 -1.89 -8.73 -0.53
C VAL A 73 -0.66 -9.01 0.34
N GLU A 74 -0.16 -10.26 0.36
CA GLU A 74 1.08 -10.62 1.05
C GLU A 74 2.24 -9.73 0.59
N SER A 75 2.43 -9.56 -0.72
CA SER A 75 3.51 -8.72 -1.26
C SER A 75 3.38 -7.26 -0.80
N CYS A 76 2.18 -6.69 -0.84
CA CYS A 76 1.94 -5.31 -0.38
C CYS A 76 2.20 -5.15 1.12
N VAL A 77 1.73 -6.09 1.95
CA VAL A 77 1.89 -6.04 3.41
C VAL A 77 3.36 -6.14 3.80
N ASN A 78 4.09 -7.09 3.22
CA ASN A 78 5.51 -7.28 3.53
C ASN A 78 6.38 -6.14 2.98
N LEU A 79 6.03 -5.55 1.82
CA LEU A 79 6.73 -4.39 1.29
C LEU A 79 6.57 -3.15 2.19
N VAL A 80 5.37 -2.91 2.71
CA VAL A 80 5.14 -1.78 3.63
C VAL A 80 5.73 -2.06 4.99
N GLY A 81 5.71 -3.31 5.47
CA GLY A 81 6.06 -3.69 6.84
C GLY A 81 4.99 -3.27 7.85
N VAL A 82 4.97 -3.90 9.02
CA VAL A 82 3.89 -3.69 9.99
C VAL A 82 4.44 -3.43 11.39
N ASN A 83 3.79 -2.53 12.13
CA ASN A 83 4.12 -2.30 13.53
C ASN A 83 3.57 -3.46 14.38
N LEU A 84 4.48 -4.21 14.99
CA LEU A 84 4.17 -5.39 15.79
C LEU A 84 3.21 -5.09 16.97
N ASN A 85 3.35 -3.91 17.57
CA ASN A 85 2.60 -3.54 18.77
C ASN A 85 1.19 -3.01 18.47
N THR A 86 0.91 -2.60 17.24
CA THR A 86 -0.39 -1.99 16.87
C THR A 86 -1.14 -2.75 15.78
N ALA A 87 -0.47 -3.60 14.99
CA ALA A 87 -1.09 -4.33 13.89
C ALA A 87 -2.24 -5.24 14.37
N SER A 88 -3.30 -5.37 13.57
CA SER A 88 -4.38 -6.33 13.81
C SER A 88 -3.94 -7.76 13.48
N SER A 89 -4.66 -8.76 14.00
CA SER A 89 -4.41 -10.16 13.64
C SER A 89 -4.62 -10.42 12.13
N HIS A 90 -5.59 -9.73 11.50
CA HIS A 90 -5.81 -9.80 10.05
C HIS A 90 -4.59 -9.31 9.26
N LEU A 91 -4.00 -8.18 9.66
CA LEU A 91 -2.81 -7.65 8.98
C LEU A 91 -1.59 -8.55 9.19
N LEU A 92 -1.39 -9.05 10.42
CA LEU A 92 -0.31 -9.99 10.75
C LEU A 92 -0.42 -11.33 10.01
N THR A 93 -1.64 -11.75 9.63
CA THR A 93 -1.85 -13.00 8.88
C THR A 93 -1.17 -13.00 7.51
N TYR A 94 -0.98 -11.82 6.91
CA TYR A 94 -0.34 -11.65 5.60
C TYR A 94 1.17 -11.39 5.68
N ILE A 95 1.78 -11.43 6.87
CA ILE A 95 3.23 -11.34 7.01
C ILE A 95 3.85 -12.68 6.66
N SER A 96 4.98 -12.65 5.95
CA SER A 96 5.68 -13.85 5.53
C SER A 96 6.03 -14.75 6.72
N GLY A 97 5.75 -16.05 6.58
CA GLY A 97 5.97 -17.03 7.64
C GLY A 97 4.97 -16.99 8.80
N LEU A 98 4.03 -16.04 8.78
CA LEU A 98 2.88 -16.02 9.69
C LEU A 98 1.65 -16.64 9.01
N GLY A 99 0.69 -17.01 9.84
CA GLY A 99 -0.63 -17.46 9.43
C GLY A 99 -1.64 -17.12 10.52
N PRO A 100 -2.93 -17.45 10.34
CA PRO A 100 -4.00 -16.98 11.22
C PRO A 100 -3.76 -17.29 12.71
N GLN A 101 -3.25 -18.50 13.00
CA GLN A 101 -2.97 -18.93 14.36
C GLN A 101 -1.82 -18.13 15.00
N LEU A 102 -0.70 -17.97 14.29
CA LEU A 102 0.46 -17.23 14.82
C LEU A 102 0.13 -15.75 14.98
N ALA A 103 -0.61 -15.18 14.01
CA ALA A 103 -1.08 -13.81 14.09
C ALA A 103 -1.93 -13.56 15.33
N GLN A 104 -2.86 -14.47 15.65
CA GLN A 104 -3.66 -14.38 16.87
C GLN A 104 -2.79 -14.54 18.13
N ASN A 105 -1.89 -15.53 18.16
CA ASN A 105 -1.00 -15.75 19.30
C ASN A 105 -0.12 -14.52 19.61
N ILE A 106 0.32 -13.77 18.59
CA ILE A 106 1.08 -12.52 18.77
C ILE A 106 0.21 -11.45 19.45
N VAL A 107 -1.05 -11.30 19.02
CA VAL A 107 -1.99 -10.35 19.61
C VAL A 107 -2.34 -10.74 21.04
N ASP A 108 -2.56 -12.01 21.31
CA ASP A 108 -2.86 -12.53 22.65
C ASP A 108 -1.64 -12.30 23.57
N TYR A 109 -0.44 -12.65 23.10
CA TYR A 109 0.80 -12.46 23.86
C TYR A 109 1.02 -11.01 24.26
N ARG A 110 0.84 -10.03 23.34
CA ARG A 110 1.01 -8.61 23.69
C ARG A 110 -0.10 -8.07 24.60
N THR A 111 -1.28 -8.68 24.56
CA THR A 111 -2.39 -8.31 25.44
C THR A 111 -2.11 -8.76 26.87
N GLU A 112 -1.49 -9.93 27.03
CA GLU A 112 -1.14 -10.51 28.34
C GLU A 112 0.17 -9.96 28.92
N ASN A 113 1.20 -9.77 28.09
CA ASN A 113 2.57 -9.43 28.53
C ASN A 113 2.95 -7.97 28.28
N GLY A 114 2.09 -7.20 27.62
CA GLY A 114 2.37 -5.84 27.18
C GLY A 114 3.11 -5.77 25.84
N ALA A 115 3.50 -4.56 25.46
CA ALA A 115 4.16 -4.29 24.19
C ALA A 115 5.52 -4.99 24.07
N PHE A 116 5.86 -5.44 22.86
CA PHE A 116 7.17 -5.99 22.54
C PHE A 116 8.23 -4.87 22.56
N ASP A 117 9.34 -5.12 23.24
CA ASP A 117 10.49 -4.22 23.34
C ASP A 117 11.63 -4.56 22.37
N SER A 118 11.59 -5.76 21.78
CA SER A 118 12.56 -6.25 20.80
C SER A 118 11.97 -7.35 19.92
N ARG A 119 12.51 -7.53 18.70
CA ARG A 119 12.07 -8.65 17.83
C ARG A 119 12.35 -10.00 18.45
N LYS A 120 13.44 -10.14 19.22
CA LYS A 120 13.80 -11.40 19.91
C LYS A 120 12.68 -11.89 20.85
N ALA A 121 11.87 -10.99 21.39
CA ALA A 121 10.73 -11.36 22.23
C ALA A 121 9.64 -12.16 21.47
N LEU A 122 9.60 -12.11 20.13
CA LEU A 122 8.73 -12.96 19.31
C LEU A 122 8.96 -14.45 19.56
N MET A 123 10.18 -14.87 19.88
CA MET A 123 10.50 -16.27 20.19
C MET A 123 9.79 -16.79 21.45
N LYS A 124 9.24 -15.90 22.28
CA LYS A 124 8.44 -16.26 23.46
C LYS A 124 6.96 -16.50 23.12
N VAL A 125 6.51 -16.12 21.91
CA VAL A 125 5.13 -16.30 21.47
C VAL A 125 4.85 -17.79 21.28
N PRO A 126 3.72 -18.32 21.78
CA PRO A 126 3.37 -19.72 21.60
C PRO A 126 3.38 -20.14 20.14
N ARG A 127 4.02 -21.28 19.85
CA ARG A 127 4.18 -21.87 18.50
C ARG A 127 5.09 -21.08 17.55
N MET A 128 5.75 -20.01 18.00
CA MET A 128 6.78 -19.33 17.22
C MET A 128 8.05 -20.19 17.17
N GLY A 129 8.36 -20.74 16.00
CA GLY A 129 9.61 -21.49 15.76
C GLY A 129 10.69 -20.63 15.11
N ALA A 130 11.94 -21.11 15.12
CA ALA A 130 13.08 -20.41 14.52
C ALA A 130 12.85 -20.06 13.05
N LYS A 131 12.27 -20.98 12.27
CA LYS A 131 11.96 -20.74 10.85
C LYS A 131 10.87 -19.68 10.66
N SER A 132 9.80 -19.71 11.46
CA SER A 132 8.76 -18.68 11.39
C SER A 132 9.31 -17.32 11.78
N PHE A 133 10.19 -17.27 12.78
CA PHE A 133 10.87 -16.05 13.19
C PHE A 133 11.76 -15.49 12.07
N GLU A 134 12.61 -16.33 11.48
CA GLU A 134 13.46 -15.97 10.34
C GLU A 134 12.65 -15.42 9.15
N GLN A 135 11.50 -16.00 8.85
CA GLN A 135 10.66 -15.52 7.74
C GLN A 135 9.94 -14.20 8.06
N CYS A 136 9.53 -13.96 9.30
CA CYS A 136 8.71 -12.79 9.63
C CYS A 136 9.49 -11.59 10.19
N ALA A 137 10.66 -11.80 10.80
CA ALA A 137 11.29 -10.78 11.63
C ALA A 137 11.67 -9.51 10.86
N GLY A 138 12.04 -9.61 9.58
CA GLY A 138 12.39 -8.45 8.74
C GLY A 138 11.21 -7.51 8.44
N PHE A 139 9.98 -8.04 8.49
CA PHE A 139 8.77 -7.31 8.12
C PHE A 139 8.03 -6.72 9.34
N LEU A 140 8.37 -7.16 10.55
CA LEU A 140 7.78 -6.71 11.80
C LEU A 140 8.63 -5.59 12.40
N ARG A 141 8.06 -4.41 12.61
CA ARG A 141 8.76 -3.23 13.14
C ARG A 141 8.29 -2.91 14.56
N ILE A 142 9.21 -2.39 15.37
CA ILE A 142 8.93 -1.95 16.74
C ILE A 142 9.45 -0.52 16.89
N PRO A 143 8.58 0.50 16.68
CA PRO A 143 8.95 1.89 16.94
C PRO A 143 9.34 2.09 18.40
N GLY A 144 10.48 2.72 18.65
CA GLY A 144 10.99 2.96 20.01
C GLY A 144 11.56 1.72 20.70
N ALA A 145 11.91 0.67 19.97
CA ALA A 145 12.60 -0.50 20.51
C ALA A 145 13.95 -0.15 21.15
N LYS A 146 14.43 -1.04 22.03
CA LYS A 146 15.77 -0.91 22.64
C LYS A 146 16.88 -0.96 21.59
N ASN A 147 16.73 -1.80 20.57
CA ASN A 147 17.63 -1.82 19.42
C ASN A 147 17.01 -0.97 18.29
N PRO A 148 17.68 0.11 17.84
CA PRO A 148 17.19 0.93 16.74
C PRO A 148 16.90 0.15 15.45
N LEU A 149 17.62 -0.97 15.22
CA LEU A 149 17.45 -1.80 14.03
C LEU A 149 16.10 -2.55 14.00
N ASP A 150 15.43 -2.72 15.14
CA ASP A 150 14.10 -3.35 15.20
C ASP A 150 13.01 -2.46 14.55
N ASN A 151 13.32 -1.18 14.26
CA ASN A 151 12.45 -0.27 13.51
C ASN A 151 12.84 -0.13 12.02
N THR A 152 13.82 -0.91 11.54
CA THR A 152 14.28 -0.92 10.14
C THR A 152 13.81 -2.19 9.42
N ALA A 153 13.96 -2.30 8.10
CA ALA A 153 13.80 -3.58 7.40
C ALA A 153 15.05 -4.49 7.49
N VAL A 154 16.12 -4.07 8.19
CA VAL A 154 17.31 -4.91 8.39
C VAL A 154 16.92 -6.16 9.17
N HIS A 155 17.22 -7.31 8.61
CA HIS A 155 16.91 -8.59 9.23
C HIS A 155 17.84 -8.86 10.43
N PRO A 156 17.36 -9.46 11.55
CA PRO A 156 18.19 -9.75 12.72
C PRO A 156 19.45 -10.58 12.44
N GLU A 157 19.47 -11.38 11.37
CA GLU A 157 20.67 -12.14 10.96
C GLU A 157 21.84 -11.23 10.54
N SER A 158 21.54 -10.00 10.12
CA SER A 158 22.52 -9.03 9.64
C SER A 158 22.89 -7.99 10.71
N TYR A 159 22.38 -8.12 11.94
CA TYR A 159 22.67 -7.16 13.02
C TYR A 159 24.16 -7.11 13.36
N CYS A 160 24.83 -8.26 13.35
CA CYS A 160 26.27 -8.33 13.58
C CYS A 160 27.09 -7.49 12.59
N ILE A 161 26.64 -7.40 11.33
CA ILE A 161 27.32 -6.60 10.29
C ILE A 161 27.17 -5.11 10.58
N VAL A 162 25.97 -4.66 10.95
CA VAL A 162 25.73 -3.26 11.29
C VAL A 162 26.44 -2.86 12.58
N GLU A 163 26.47 -3.76 13.56
CA GLU A 163 27.25 -3.57 14.79
C GLU A 163 28.75 -3.45 14.51
N GLN A 164 29.28 -4.26 13.58
CA GLN A 164 30.67 -4.17 13.14
C GLN A 164 30.97 -2.85 12.43
N MET A 165 30.10 -2.42 11.51
CA MET A 165 30.22 -1.11 10.84
C MET A 165 30.26 0.05 11.83
N ALA A 166 29.42 0.01 12.86
CA ALA A 166 29.40 1.02 13.91
C ALA A 166 30.69 0.99 14.74
N ALA A 167 31.19 -0.20 15.08
CA ALA A 167 32.44 -0.39 15.83
C ALA A 167 33.67 0.13 15.08
N ASP A 168 33.77 -0.11 13.76
CA ASP A 168 34.89 0.36 12.93
C ASP A 168 34.96 1.89 12.88
N LEU A 169 33.80 2.55 12.89
CA LEU A 169 33.68 4.01 12.97
C LEU A 169 33.70 4.57 14.40
N LYS A 170 33.82 3.70 15.42
CA LYS A 170 33.79 4.06 16.85
C LYS A 170 32.55 4.86 17.24
N CYS A 171 31.41 4.50 16.67
CA CYS A 171 30.11 5.12 16.96
C CYS A 171 29.11 4.05 17.41
N THR A 172 27.97 4.50 17.93
CA THR A 172 26.83 3.61 18.22
C THR A 172 25.98 3.40 16.98
N VAL A 173 25.21 2.31 16.94
CA VAL A 173 24.27 2.05 15.84
C VAL A 173 23.23 3.18 15.69
N ALA A 174 22.81 3.78 16.81
CA ALA A 174 21.91 4.93 16.79
C ALA A 174 22.53 6.16 16.11
N GLU A 175 23.80 6.47 16.40
CA GLU A 175 24.54 7.54 15.75
C GLU A 175 24.76 7.26 14.26
N LEU A 176 25.05 6.00 13.90
CA LEU A 176 25.22 5.59 12.51
C LEU A 176 23.92 5.78 11.69
N ILE A 177 22.75 5.54 12.29
CA ILE A 177 21.45 5.80 11.68
C ILE A 177 21.14 7.30 11.61
N ALA A 178 21.57 8.09 12.59
CA ALA A 178 21.32 9.54 12.61
C ALA A 178 22.23 10.32 11.63
N ASP A 179 23.50 9.94 11.51
CA ASP A 179 24.51 10.71 10.79
C ASP A 179 24.82 10.16 9.39
N LYS A 180 24.45 10.95 8.38
CA LYS A 180 24.70 10.65 6.97
C LYS A 180 26.18 10.64 6.59
N GLU A 181 26.99 11.48 7.23
CA GLU A 181 28.42 11.58 6.96
C GLU A 181 29.18 10.37 7.51
N LEU A 182 28.73 9.79 8.62
CA LEU A 182 29.27 8.50 9.11
C LEU A 182 28.98 7.38 8.11
N ARG A 183 27.75 7.27 7.60
CA ARG A 183 27.39 6.26 6.59
C ARG A 183 28.21 6.38 5.31
N ARG A 184 28.52 7.59 4.87
CA ARG A 184 29.35 7.85 3.67
C ARG A 184 30.80 7.39 3.81
N LYS A 185 31.32 7.30 5.04
CA LYS A 185 32.68 6.82 5.31
C LYS A 185 32.79 5.29 5.23
N ILE A 186 31.66 4.58 5.27
CA ILE A 186 31.63 3.12 5.19
C ILE A 186 31.89 2.69 3.75
N ASN A 187 32.93 1.89 3.55
CA ASN A 187 33.11 1.15 2.32
C ASN A 187 32.42 -0.22 2.45
N ILE A 188 31.25 -0.36 1.83
CA ILE A 188 30.42 -1.57 1.94
C ILE A 188 31.15 -2.85 1.48
N SER A 189 32.13 -2.73 0.58
CA SER A 189 32.87 -3.89 0.04
C SER A 189 33.67 -4.62 1.11
N ASP A 190 34.03 -3.94 2.20
CA ASP A 190 34.84 -4.50 3.29
C ASP A 190 34.04 -5.46 4.18
N TYR A 191 32.71 -5.47 4.05
CA TYR A 191 31.78 -6.28 4.85
C TYR A 191 31.15 -7.44 4.08
N ILE A 192 31.68 -7.76 2.89
CA ILE A 192 31.22 -8.92 2.12
C ILE A 192 31.61 -10.21 2.84
N THR A 193 30.65 -11.10 3.01
CA THR A 193 30.86 -12.42 3.58
C THR A 193 30.34 -13.50 2.63
N PRO A 194 30.69 -14.79 2.83
CA PRO A 194 30.13 -15.87 2.01
C PRO A 194 28.60 -15.97 2.06
N ALA A 195 27.98 -15.46 3.13
CA ALA A 195 26.54 -15.44 3.33
C ALA A 195 25.88 -14.13 2.87
N VAL A 196 26.60 -13.02 2.90
CA VAL A 196 26.05 -11.67 2.64
C VAL A 196 26.82 -11.00 1.51
N GLY A 197 26.12 -10.82 0.38
CA GLY A 197 26.67 -10.16 -0.80
C GLY A 197 26.41 -8.65 -0.84
N LEU A 198 26.93 -8.00 -1.88
CA LEU A 198 26.75 -6.57 -2.13
C LEU A 198 25.30 -6.08 -2.15
N PRO A 199 24.32 -6.79 -2.77
CA PRO A 199 22.93 -6.32 -2.79
C PRO A 199 22.37 -6.14 -1.38
N THR A 200 22.57 -7.13 -0.50
CA THR A 200 22.12 -7.07 0.89
C THR A 200 22.76 -5.90 1.65
N LEU A 201 24.05 -5.65 1.44
CA LEU A 201 24.75 -4.52 2.07
C LEU A 201 24.24 -3.17 1.56
N GLN A 202 23.90 -3.06 0.27
CA GLN A 202 23.28 -1.88 -0.30
C GLN A 202 21.90 -1.63 0.30
N ASP A 203 21.08 -2.68 0.46
CA ASP A 203 19.76 -2.59 1.07
C ASP A 203 19.86 -2.16 2.54
N ILE A 204 20.80 -2.73 3.29
CA ILE A 204 21.09 -2.33 4.67
C ILE A 204 21.45 -0.84 4.72
N MET A 205 22.35 -0.34 3.86
CA MET A 205 22.70 1.08 3.84
C MET A 205 21.53 2.00 3.50
N GLN A 206 20.64 1.57 2.59
CA GLN A 206 19.42 2.33 2.27
C GLN A 206 18.46 2.38 3.46
N GLU A 207 18.30 1.26 4.17
CA GLU A 207 17.48 1.20 5.40
C GLU A 207 18.07 2.02 6.54
N LEU A 208 19.40 2.04 6.72
CA LEU A 208 20.03 2.89 7.73
C LEU A 208 19.90 4.38 7.38
N ASP A 209 19.83 4.75 6.10
CA ASP A 209 19.58 6.14 5.69
C ASP A 209 18.14 6.58 5.95
N LYS A 210 17.17 5.67 5.76
CA LYS A 210 15.74 5.93 5.98
C LYS A 210 15.06 4.74 6.68
N PRO A 211 15.23 4.62 8.01
CA PRO A 211 14.68 3.50 8.79
C PRO A 211 13.19 3.30 8.61
N GLY A 212 12.78 2.12 8.16
CA GLY A 212 11.37 1.76 8.10
C GLY A 212 10.57 2.65 7.14
N ARG A 213 11.23 3.12 6.07
CA ARG A 213 10.63 3.97 5.04
C ARG A 213 9.35 3.35 4.51
N ASP A 214 8.26 4.10 4.59
CA ASP A 214 7.02 3.72 3.94
C ASP A 214 7.18 3.83 2.41
N PRO A 215 7.01 2.73 1.65
CA PRO A 215 7.10 2.76 0.19
C PRO A 215 5.87 3.41 -0.46
N ARG A 216 4.79 3.65 0.29
CA ARG A 216 3.56 4.26 -0.21
C ARG A 216 3.82 5.73 -0.54
N LYS A 217 3.21 6.21 -1.62
CA LYS A 217 3.22 7.63 -1.98
C LYS A 217 2.43 8.42 -0.93
N ALA A 218 2.88 9.63 -0.65
CA ALA A 218 2.11 10.56 0.18
C ALA A 218 0.72 10.78 -0.44
N ILE A 219 -0.30 10.90 0.41
CA ILE A 219 -1.67 11.17 -0.02
C ILE A 219 -1.68 12.53 -0.74
N LYS A 220 -1.91 12.53 -2.06
CA LYS A 220 -2.29 13.73 -2.79
C LYS A 220 -3.80 13.87 -2.65
N VAL A 221 -4.24 14.92 -1.95
CA VAL A 221 -5.67 15.26 -1.89
C VAL A 221 -6.07 15.75 -3.27
N PHE A 222 -6.84 14.93 -3.97
CA PHE A 222 -7.41 15.30 -5.26
C PHE A 222 -8.71 16.06 -5.00
N GLU A 223 -8.79 17.27 -5.53
CA GLU A 223 -10.01 18.07 -5.52
C GLU A 223 -10.45 18.28 -6.98
N PHE A 224 -11.73 18.05 -7.23
CA PHE A 224 -12.35 18.51 -8.48
C PHE A 224 -12.36 20.04 -8.52
N ASP A 225 -12.43 20.61 -9.73
CA ASP A 225 -12.55 22.05 -9.88
C ASP A 225 -13.86 22.54 -9.23
N LYS A 226 -13.72 23.45 -8.25
CA LYS A 226 -14.85 23.95 -7.44
C LYS A 226 -15.88 24.71 -8.27
N ASN A 227 -15.50 25.19 -9.45
CA ASN A 227 -16.33 25.99 -10.34
C ASN A 227 -17.14 25.14 -11.33
N VAL A 228 -16.88 23.83 -11.41
CA VAL A 228 -17.53 22.94 -12.37
C VAL A 228 -18.45 21.98 -11.61
N ARG A 229 -19.77 22.11 -11.78
CA ARG A 229 -20.76 21.22 -11.14
C ARG A 229 -21.73 20.60 -12.13
N THR A 230 -21.96 21.28 -13.24
CA THR A 230 -22.92 20.88 -14.27
C THR A 230 -22.27 20.92 -15.64
N LEU A 231 -22.91 20.26 -16.61
CA LEU A 231 -22.46 20.23 -18.00
C LEU A 231 -22.39 21.64 -18.63
N ASN A 232 -23.19 22.59 -18.12
CA ASN A 232 -23.21 23.98 -18.59
C ASN A 232 -22.00 24.81 -18.14
N ASP A 233 -21.29 24.35 -17.10
CA ASP A 233 -20.11 25.04 -16.59
C ASP A 233 -18.86 24.71 -17.43
N LEU A 234 -18.93 23.64 -18.23
CA LEU A 234 -17.85 23.20 -19.09
C LEU A 234 -17.71 24.10 -20.31
N ARG A 235 -16.45 24.38 -20.67
CA ARG A 235 -16.09 25.02 -21.94
C ARG A 235 -14.99 24.22 -22.62
N GLU A 236 -15.04 24.17 -23.94
CA GLU A 236 -13.95 23.62 -24.73
C GLU A 236 -12.64 24.36 -24.43
N GLY A 237 -11.55 23.61 -24.31
CA GLY A 237 -10.24 24.10 -23.93
C GLY A 237 -9.95 24.08 -22.43
N MET A 238 -10.94 23.91 -21.55
CA MET A 238 -10.71 23.80 -20.11
C MET A 238 -9.87 22.58 -19.78
N ILE A 239 -8.90 22.75 -18.87
CA ILE A 239 -8.13 21.66 -18.29
C ILE A 239 -8.69 21.41 -16.90
N LEU A 240 -9.14 20.20 -16.64
CA LEU A 240 -9.80 19.82 -15.40
C LEU A 240 -9.11 18.59 -14.80
N PRO A 241 -8.99 18.53 -13.46
CA PRO A 241 -8.62 17.30 -12.78
C PRO A 241 -9.75 16.27 -12.93
N GLY A 242 -9.40 15.04 -13.27
CA GLY A 242 -10.34 13.94 -13.39
C GLY A 242 -9.81 12.62 -12.81
N ILE A 243 -10.72 11.67 -12.59
CA ILE A 243 -10.42 10.32 -12.09
C ILE A 243 -10.87 9.32 -13.14
N VAL A 244 -9.97 8.41 -13.55
CA VAL A 244 -10.32 7.33 -14.48
C VAL A 244 -11.28 6.37 -13.79
N GLY A 245 -12.54 6.38 -14.21
CA GLY A 245 -13.58 5.51 -13.65
C GLY A 245 -13.62 4.13 -14.31
N ASN A 246 -13.42 4.08 -15.63
CA ASN A 246 -13.46 2.83 -16.37
C ASN A 246 -12.52 2.85 -17.58
N ILE A 247 -12.00 1.70 -17.97
CA ILE A 247 -11.11 1.52 -19.12
C ILE A 247 -11.78 0.54 -20.08
N THR A 248 -11.82 0.89 -21.37
CA THR A 248 -12.33 0.04 -22.44
C THR A 248 -11.27 -0.10 -23.53
N ASN A 249 -11.46 -1.02 -24.48
CA ASN A 249 -10.52 -1.21 -25.59
C ASN A 249 -10.40 0.00 -26.52
N PHE A 250 -11.33 0.95 -26.45
CA PHE A 250 -11.38 2.14 -27.31
C PHE A 250 -11.12 3.46 -26.56
N GLY A 251 -10.87 3.41 -25.24
CA GLY A 251 -10.53 4.59 -24.46
C GLY A 251 -10.68 4.42 -22.96
N ALA A 252 -10.72 5.54 -22.26
CA ALA A 252 -10.96 5.59 -20.82
C ALA A 252 -12.07 6.60 -20.51
N PHE A 253 -12.96 6.23 -19.60
CA PHE A 253 -13.97 7.14 -19.05
C PHE A 253 -13.41 7.82 -17.81
N VAL A 254 -13.44 9.15 -17.81
CA VAL A 254 -12.90 9.99 -16.76
C VAL A 254 -14.04 10.79 -16.13
N ASP A 255 -14.19 10.66 -14.82
CA ASP A 255 -15.05 11.52 -14.00
C ASP A 255 -14.32 12.83 -13.72
N ILE A 256 -14.96 13.96 -14.02
CA ILE A 256 -14.43 15.32 -13.82
C ILE A 256 -15.21 16.10 -12.74
N GLY A 257 -15.99 15.40 -11.91
CA GLY A 257 -16.72 15.99 -10.78
C GLY A 257 -18.15 16.41 -11.12
N ILE A 258 -18.69 15.92 -12.24
CA ILE A 258 -20.07 16.14 -12.67
C ILE A 258 -20.77 14.80 -12.91
N LYS A 259 -22.09 14.82 -13.07
CA LYS A 259 -22.89 13.60 -13.22
C LYS A 259 -22.49 12.71 -14.41
N GLU A 260 -22.00 13.30 -15.49
CA GLU A 260 -21.70 12.60 -16.74
C GLU A 260 -20.18 12.43 -16.89
N ASN A 261 -19.73 11.20 -17.17
CA ASN A 261 -18.31 10.93 -17.41
C ASN A 261 -17.90 11.40 -18.81
N GLY A 262 -16.69 11.94 -18.93
CA GLY A 262 -16.08 12.22 -20.22
C GLY A 262 -15.31 11.03 -20.78
N LEU A 263 -15.25 10.91 -22.10
CA LEU A 263 -14.50 9.85 -22.79
C LEU A 263 -13.19 10.43 -23.35
N VAL A 264 -12.07 9.81 -22.98
CA VAL A 264 -10.77 9.96 -23.64
C VAL A 264 -10.61 8.81 -24.61
N HIS A 265 -10.58 9.11 -25.91
CA HIS A 265 -10.36 8.10 -26.95
C HIS A 265 -8.88 7.70 -27.04
N LEU A 266 -8.53 6.50 -27.55
CA LEU A 266 -7.12 6.03 -27.66
C LEU A 266 -6.19 7.08 -28.26
N SER A 267 -6.63 7.72 -29.35
CA SER A 267 -5.87 8.74 -30.07
C SER A 267 -5.59 10.00 -29.27
N GLU A 268 -6.35 10.23 -28.19
CA GLU A 268 -6.29 11.41 -27.33
C GLU A 268 -5.64 11.09 -25.98
N MET A 269 -5.16 9.86 -25.75
CA MET A 269 -4.56 9.46 -24.47
C MET A 269 -3.10 9.91 -24.32
N ALA A 270 -2.35 9.98 -25.42
CA ALA A 270 -0.94 10.38 -25.44
C ALA A 270 -0.56 10.96 -26.81
N GLU A 271 0.59 11.66 -26.88
CA GLU A 271 1.14 12.15 -28.15
C GLU A 271 1.78 11.04 -29.02
N ARG A 272 1.90 9.83 -28.46
CA ARG A 272 2.39 8.63 -29.16
C ARG A 272 1.23 7.70 -29.50
N PHE A 273 1.45 6.79 -30.44
CA PHE A 273 0.48 5.72 -30.72
C PHE A 273 0.30 4.82 -29.49
N VAL A 274 -0.95 4.60 -29.11
CA VAL A 274 -1.36 3.75 -27.98
C VAL A 274 -2.23 2.64 -28.54
N SER A 275 -1.82 1.39 -28.36
CA SER A 275 -2.58 0.19 -28.74
C SER A 275 -3.55 -0.25 -27.65
N ASP A 276 -3.16 -0.09 -26.39
CA ASP A 276 -3.94 -0.50 -25.24
C ASP A 276 -3.99 0.65 -24.21
N PRO A 277 -5.18 1.17 -23.86
CA PRO A 277 -5.36 2.19 -22.83
C PRO A 277 -4.72 1.86 -21.47
N THR A 278 -4.62 0.57 -21.12
CA THR A 278 -4.04 0.13 -19.84
C THR A 278 -2.53 0.38 -19.74
N GLU A 279 -1.85 0.62 -20.85
CA GLU A 279 -0.44 1.05 -20.87
C GLU A 279 -0.26 2.49 -20.38
N VAL A 280 -1.31 3.32 -20.49
CA VAL A 280 -1.26 4.75 -20.21
C VAL A 280 -1.95 5.08 -18.90
N VAL A 281 -3.09 4.43 -18.62
CA VAL A 281 -3.90 4.72 -17.44
C VAL A 281 -4.31 3.46 -16.69
N SER A 282 -4.51 3.63 -15.38
CA SER A 282 -5.10 2.64 -14.49
C SER A 282 -6.44 3.12 -13.94
N ILE A 283 -7.33 2.18 -13.59
CA ILE A 283 -8.61 2.53 -12.94
C ILE A 283 -8.30 3.26 -11.61
N HIS A 284 -9.05 4.32 -11.32
CA HIS A 284 -8.88 5.26 -10.22
C HIS A 284 -7.63 6.15 -10.30
N GLN A 285 -6.91 6.17 -11.43
CA GLN A 285 -5.81 7.10 -11.61
C GLN A 285 -6.34 8.54 -11.74
N HIS A 286 -5.70 9.46 -11.02
CA HIS A 286 -5.92 10.89 -11.19
C HIS A 286 -5.18 11.36 -12.44
N VAL A 287 -5.89 12.08 -13.31
CA VAL A 287 -5.38 12.57 -14.58
C VAL A 287 -5.82 14.01 -14.79
N MET A 288 -5.02 14.78 -15.50
CA MET A 288 -5.42 16.09 -16.02
C MET A 288 -5.94 15.91 -17.43
N VAL A 289 -7.16 16.37 -17.67
CA VAL A 289 -7.85 16.21 -18.95
C VAL A 289 -8.29 17.55 -19.50
N LYS A 290 -8.16 17.72 -20.82
CA LYS A 290 -8.65 18.88 -21.56
C LYS A 290 -9.98 18.57 -22.21
N VAL A 291 -10.97 19.44 -22.05
CA VAL A 291 -12.25 19.35 -22.75
C VAL A 291 -12.04 19.72 -24.22
N ILE A 292 -12.31 18.79 -25.13
CA ILE A 292 -12.16 19.02 -26.58
C ILE A 292 -13.50 19.12 -27.31
N GLY A 293 -14.59 18.68 -26.70
CA GLY A 293 -15.91 18.79 -27.29
C GLY A 293 -17.02 18.46 -26.30
N ILE A 294 -18.11 19.23 -26.37
CA ILE A 294 -19.28 19.06 -25.50
C ILE A 294 -20.53 18.89 -26.37
N ASP A 295 -21.21 17.78 -26.21
CA ASP A 295 -22.51 17.52 -26.84
C ASP A 295 -23.59 17.54 -25.75
N ALA A 296 -24.23 18.70 -25.61
CA ALA A 296 -25.24 18.94 -24.58
C ALA A 296 -26.54 18.16 -24.82
N GLU A 297 -26.91 17.92 -26.08
CA GLU A 297 -28.12 17.15 -26.41
C GLU A 297 -27.98 15.68 -26.00
N ARG A 298 -26.81 15.09 -26.29
CA ARG A 298 -26.51 13.68 -25.97
C ARG A 298 -25.84 13.48 -24.62
N LYS A 299 -25.57 14.57 -23.89
CA LYS A 299 -24.84 14.59 -22.61
C LYS A 299 -23.48 13.89 -22.70
N ARG A 300 -22.74 14.11 -23.80
CA ARG A 300 -21.43 13.49 -24.02
C ARG A 300 -20.33 14.53 -23.93
N ILE A 301 -19.24 14.17 -23.27
CA ILE A 301 -18.07 15.03 -23.12
C ILE A 301 -16.88 14.28 -23.71
N ARG A 302 -16.20 14.93 -24.65
CA ARG A 302 -14.94 14.42 -25.21
C ARG A 302 -13.79 15.09 -24.50
N LEU A 303 -12.86 14.26 -24.03
CA LEU A 303 -11.71 14.67 -23.26
C LEU A 303 -10.43 14.23 -23.99
N SER A 304 -9.34 14.96 -23.75
CA SER A 304 -8.00 14.64 -24.23
C SER A 304 -6.99 14.73 -23.09
N MET A 305 -6.06 13.77 -23.05
CA MET A 305 -4.89 13.78 -22.16
C MET A 305 -3.62 14.16 -22.93
N ALA A 306 -3.65 14.11 -24.26
CA ALA A 306 -2.53 14.50 -25.11
C ALA A 306 -2.23 16.00 -24.97
N GLY A 307 -0.94 16.35 -24.83
CA GLY A 307 -0.50 17.74 -24.65
C GLY A 307 -0.90 18.37 -23.31
N VAL A 308 -1.41 17.59 -22.35
CA VAL A 308 -1.72 18.06 -20.99
C VAL A 308 -0.67 17.52 -20.01
N PRO A 309 0.06 18.39 -19.28
CA PRO A 309 0.99 17.97 -18.25
C PRO A 309 0.27 17.16 -17.16
N GLN A 310 0.80 15.97 -16.85
CA GLN A 310 0.30 15.11 -15.79
C GLN A 310 1.21 15.27 -14.56
N GLU A 311 0.64 15.41 -13.36
CA GLU A 311 1.37 15.58 -12.09
C GLU A 311 1.50 14.31 -11.22
#